data_AF-A0A060RGU8-F1
#
_entry.id   AF-A0A060RGU8-F1
#
_cell.length_a   1.000
_cell.length_b   1.000
_cell.length_c   1.000
_cell.angle_alpha   90.00
_cell.angle_beta   90.00
_cell.angle_gamma   90.00
#
_symmetry.space_group_name_H-M   'P 1'
#
loop_
_entity.id
_entity.type
_entity.pdbx_description
1 polymer ?
#
loop_
_entity_poly.entity_id
_entity_poly.type
_entity_poly.pdbx_seq_one_letter_code
_entity_poly.pdbx_strand_id
1 'polypeptide(L)'
;MRFLKKHAYTLLFSTALLSANVYVLLKTFVIPSAVTKIAAETSSTTASRETGEVTTTDTSYQDDNISITITTGNTSNTTYYVADITLSSADYLKTALAQDTFGTNITETTSSIASSKNAIFAINGDYYGANTSGYVIKNGVIYRSTNRQSDYDDLAIYSDGSFGTFNESDTTAQELLDSGVVNAFAFGPTLVSNGQIAVSESEEVGQAMAENPRTAIGIIETDDGSLHYIVIVSDGRTDESAGLTLYEMAELMQSYGVTTAYNLDGGGSSTMYFNGKVINNPTTSGNTIEERAVSDIVYIGY
;
A
#
# COMPACT_ATOMS: atom_id res chain seq x y z
N MET A 1 -5.09 47.33 -35.79
CA MET A 1 -4.45 47.87 -34.56
C MET A 1 -5.42 48.37 -33.48
N ARG A 2 -6.57 49.00 -33.79
CA ARG A 2 -7.54 49.49 -32.77
C ARG A 2 -8.28 48.38 -32.01
N PHE A 3 -8.57 47.25 -32.65
CA PHE A 3 -9.29 46.12 -32.04
C PHE A 3 -8.48 45.42 -30.94
N LEU A 4 -7.18 45.20 -31.16
CA LEU A 4 -6.28 44.63 -30.15
C LEU A 4 -6.13 45.53 -28.92
N LYS A 5 -6.03 46.86 -29.09
CA LYS A 5 -5.95 47.78 -27.94
C LYS A 5 -7.22 47.79 -27.09
N LYS A 6 -8.41 47.63 -27.70
CA LYS A 6 -9.69 47.63 -26.99
C LYS A 6 -9.90 46.39 -26.11
N HIS A 7 -9.35 45.25 -26.52
CA HIS A 7 -9.51 43.97 -25.80
C HIS A 7 -8.22 43.47 -25.15
N ALA A 8 -7.15 44.29 -25.14
CA ALA A 8 -5.84 43.90 -24.60
C ALA A 8 -5.95 43.45 -23.14
N TYR A 9 -6.69 44.18 -22.31
CA TYR A 9 -6.93 43.82 -20.91
C TYR A 9 -7.72 42.53 -20.77
N THR A 10 -8.77 42.33 -21.56
CA THR A 10 -9.55 41.08 -21.56
C THR A 10 -8.68 39.90 -21.97
N LEU A 11 -7.86 40.05 -23.01
CA LEU A 11 -6.96 39.00 -23.49
C LEU A 11 -5.88 38.67 -22.44
N LEU A 12 -5.28 39.69 -21.81
CA LEU A 12 -4.30 39.51 -20.73
C LEU A 12 -4.92 38.84 -19.50
N PHE A 13 -6.12 39.25 -19.10
CA PHE A 13 -6.82 38.64 -17.97
C PHE A 13 -7.22 37.20 -18.26
N SER A 14 -7.80 36.91 -19.42
CA SER A 14 -8.18 35.54 -19.81
C SER A 14 -6.98 34.61 -19.93
N THR A 15 -5.86 35.10 -20.48
CA THR A 15 -4.61 34.32 -20.54
C THR A 15 -4.05 34.07 -19.15
N ALA A 16 -3.97 35.09 -18.29
CA ALA A 16 -3.52 34.90 -16.90
C ALA A 16 -4.41 33.93 -16.12
N LEU A 17 -5.73 34.01 -16.28
CA LEU A 17 -6.68 33.10 -15.64
C LEU A 17 -6.52 31.67 -16.17
N LEU A 18 -6.38 31.49 -17.49
CA LEU A 18 -6.14 30.17 -18.08
C LEU A 18 -4.82 29.58 -17.60
N SER A 19 -3.74 30.37 -17.61
CA SER A 19 -2.43 29.95 -17.10
C SER A 19 -2.46 29.59 -15.62
N ALA A 20 -3.19 30.34 -14.79
CA ALA A 20 -3.37 30.02 -13.38
C ALA A 20 -4.14 28.71 -13.19
N ASN A 21 -5.22 28.48 -13.96
CA ASN A 21 -5.96 27.22 -13.91
C ASN A 21 -5.11 26.04 -14.37
N VAL A 22 -4.38 26.18 -15.48
CA VAL A 22 -3.45 25.15 -15.97
C VAL A 22 -2.37 24.87 -14.94
N TYR A 23 -1.80 25.90 -14.31
CA TYR A 23 -0.82 25.73 -13.26
C TYR A 23 -1.39 25.01 -12.03
N VAL A 24 -2.61 25.36 -11.59
CA VAL A 24 -3.29 24.66 -10.48
C VAL A 24 -3.51 23.20 -10.83
N LEU A 25 -4.01 22.89 -12.04
CA LEU A 25 -4.20 21.50 -12.48
C LEU A 25 -2.88 20.73 -12.54
N LEU A 26 -1.82 21.33 -13.10
CA LEU A 26 -0.49 20.73 -13.13
C LEU A 26 0.04 20.52 -11.72
N LYS A 27 -0.09 21.50 -10.83
CA LYS A 27 0.38 21.40 -9.45
C LYS A 27 -0.35 20.30 -8.68
N THR A 28 -1.66 20.15 -8.91
CA THR A 28 -2.47 19.12 -8.25
C THR A 28 -2.17 17.72 -8.78
N PHE A 29 -2.08 17.53 -10.09
CA PHE A 29 -2.09 16.19 -10.69
C PHE A 29 -0.77 15.74 -11.34
N VAL A 30 0.18 16.64 -11.55
CA VAL A 30 1.35 16.34 -12.42
C VAL A 30 2.68 16.70 -11.75
N ILE A 31 2.78 17.86 -11.10
CA ILE A 31 4.05 18.37 -10.59
C ILE A 31 4.37 17.66 -9.27
N PRO A 32 5.51 16.95 -9.17
CA PRO A 32 5.98 16.36 -7.92
C PRO A 32 6.28 17.44 -6.88
N SER A 33 5.87 17.22 -5.64
CA SER A 33 6.14 18.11 -4.51
C SER A 33 6.72 17.32 -3.34
N ALA A 34 8.05 17.31 -3.25
CA ALA A 34 8.76 16.73 -2.13
C ALA A 34 8.57 17.57 -0.86
N VAL A 35 8.18 16.92 0.23
CA VAL A 35 8.08 17.54 1.56
C VAL A 35 9.34 17.19 2.36
N THR A 36 9.66 15.90 2.43
CA THR A 36 10.81 15.38 3.19
C THR A 36 11.49 14.29 2.39
N LYS A 37 12.80 14.40 2.17
CA LYS A 37 13.62 13.29 1.67
C LYS A 37 14.08 12.47 2.87
N ILE A 38 13.94 11.14 2.78
CA ILE A 38 14.46 10.24 3.80
C ILE A 38 15.98 10.32 3.72
N ALA A 39 16.63 10.66 4.85
CA ALA A 39 18.08 10.52 4.94
C ALA A 39 18.38 9.03 4.78
N ALA A 40 19.29 8.68 3.85
CA ALA A 40 19.73 7.29 3.71
C ALA A 40 20.04 6.77 5.11
N GLU A 41 19.35 5.70 5.53
CA GLU A 41 19.68 5.07 6.80
C GLU A 41 21.18 4.81 6.76
N THR A 42 21.92 5.49 7.64
CA THR A 42 23.27 5.05 7.97
C THR A 42 23.08 3.86 8.90
N SER A 43 22.49 2.80 8.37
CA SER A 43 22.62 1.47 8.94
C SER A 43 24.01 0.99 8.57
N SER A 44 25.00 1.63 9.22
CA SER A 44 26.36 1.13 9.35
C SER A 44 26.33 -0.07 10.28
N THR A 45 25.76 -1.15 9.78
CA THR A 45 26.10 -2.54 10.08
C THR A 45 25.36 -3.36 9.04
N THR A 46 26.03 -3.64 7.92
CA THR A 46 25.94 -4.99 7.35
C THR A 46 26.50 -5.93 8.42
N ALA A 47 25.74 -6.13 9.50
CA ALA A 47 25.79 -7.41 10.16
C ALA A 47 25.27 -8.34 9.06
N SER A 48 26.18 -9.04 8.40
CA SER A 48 25.87 -10.27 7.70
C SER A 48 25.14 -11.14 8.71
N ARG A 49 23.82 -10.97 8.82
CA ARG A 49 22.97 -11.93 9.54
C ARG A 49 23.22 -13.21 8.76
N GLU A 50 23.92 -14.14 9.38
CA GLU A 50 24.22 -15.44 8.77
C GLU A 50 22.87 -16.08 8.46
N THR A 51 22.45 -16.00 7.21
CA THR A 51 21.36 -16.81 6.70
C THR A 51 21.95 -18.18 6.44
N GLY A 52 21.33 -19.24 6.95
CA GLY A 52 21.61 -20.60 6.55
C GLY A 52 21.39 -20.84 5.06
N GLU A 53 21.18 -22.09 4.68
CA GLU A 53 20.95 -22.45 3.28
C GLU A 53 19.66 -21.79 2.75
N VAL A 54 19.81 -20.87 1.81
CA VAL A 54 18.68 -20.22 1.14
C VAL A 54 18.12 -21.16 0.08
N THR A 55 16.85 -21.52 0.21
CA THR A 55 16.11 -22.26 -0.81
C THR A 55 15.14 -21.31 -1.52
N THR A 56 15.19 -21.29 -2.85
CA THR A 56 14.30 -20.42 -3.64
C THR A 56 13.77 -21.15 -4.87
N THR A 57 12.48 -20.98 -5.12
CA THR A 57 11.79 -21.43 -6.35
C THR A 57 11.10 -20.24 -7.01
N ASP A 58 10.36 -20.48 -8.09
CA ASP A 58 9.52 -19.44 -8.69
C ASP A 58 8.39 -18.95 -7.76
N THR A 59 8.00 -19.76 -6.77
CA THR A 59 6.86 -19.47 -5.87
C THR A 59 7.18 -19.65 -4.39
N SER A 60 8.45 -19.79 -4.01
CA SER A 60 8.82 -19.89 -2.60
C SER A 60 10.22 -19.38 -2.30
N TYR A 61 10.39 -18.85 -1.10
CA TYR A 61 11.66 -18.44 -0.53
C TYR A 61 11.71 -18.95 0.91
N GLN A 62 12.83 -19.55 1.31
CA GLN A 62 13.05 -19.98 2.68
C GLN A 62 14.52 -19.80 3.06
N ASP A 63 14.75 -19.17 4.20
CA ASP A 63 15.99 -19.25 4.97
C ASP A 63 15.66 -19.36 6.47
N ASP A 64 16.63 -19.14 7.37
CA ASP A 64 16.39 -19.27 8.82
C ASP A 64 15.42 -18.22 9.38
N ASN A 65 15.20 -17.10 8.69
CA ASN A 65 14.48 -15.95 9.20
C ASN A 65 13.16 -15.68 8.49
N ILE A 66 13.08 -16.01 7.19
CA ILE A 66 12.00 -15.63 6.28
C ILE A 66 11.54 -16.89 5.54
N SER A 67 10.24 -17.19 5.65
CA SER A 67 9.53 -18.17 4.83
C SER A 67 8.46 -17.44 4.03
N ILE A 68 8.41 -17.66 2.72
CA ILE A 68 7.39 -17.11 1.83
C ILE A 68 6.96 -18.22 0.87
N THR A 69 5.66 -18.46 0.77
CA THR A 69 5.07 -19.30 -0.27
C THR A 69 3.98 -18.53 -1.01
N ILE A 70 4.09 -18.48 -2.33
CA ILE A 70 3.11 -17.87 -3.22
C ILE A 70 2.21 -18.97 -3.80
N THR A 71 0.90 -18.78 -3.67
CA THR A 71 -0.09 -19.64 -4.31
C THR A 71 -1.06 -18.82 -5.15
N THR A 72 -1.58 -19.44 -6.22
CA THR A 72 -2.62 -18.83 -7.06
C THR A 72 -3.94 -19.55 -6.81
N GLY A 73 -4.97 -18.79 -6.50
CA GLY A 73 -6.34 -19.25 -6.35
C GLY A 73 -7.27 -18.60 -7.36
N ASN A 74 -8.47 -19.13 -7.46
CA ASN A 74 -9.53 -18.58 -8.30
C ASN A 74 -10.86 -18.64 -7.55
N THR A 75 -11.64 -17.56 -7.65
CA THR A 75 -13.08 -17.59 -7.39
C THR A 75 -13.80 -18.05 -8.67
N SER A 76 -15.12 -17.86 -8.76
CA SER A 76 -15.88 -18.14 -9.98
C SER A 76 -15.48 -17.28 -11.17
N ASN A 77 -14.96 -16.07 -10.95
CA ASN A 77 -14.67 -15.08 -12.00
C ASN A 77 -13.43 -14.20 -11.74
N THR A 78 -12.61 -14.51 -10.73
CA THR A 78 -11.44 -13.70 -10.36
C THR A 78 -10.26 -14.56 -9.92
N THR A 79 -9.09 -14.30 -10.50
CA THR A 79 -7.81 -14.86 -10.06
C THR A 79 -7.24 -14.02 -8.91
N TYR A 80 -6.73 -14.69 -7.88
CA TYR A 80 -6.02 -14.06 -6.77
C TYR A 80 -4.74 -14.80 -6.42
N TYR A 81 -3.82 -14.10 -5.77
CA TYR A 81 -2.51 -14.57 -5.39
C TYR A 81 -2.35 -14.38 -3.90
N VAL A 82 -1.88 -15.42 -3.22
CA VAL A 82 -1.71 -15.42 -1.78
C VAL A 82 -0.24 -15.62 -1.46
N ALA A 83 0.33 -14.73 -0.67
CA ALA A 83 1.61 -14.93 -0.03
C ALA A 83 1.39 -15.33 1.42
N ASP A 84 1.80 -16.56 1.75
CA ASP A 84 1.88 -17.07 3.11
C ASP A 84 3.31 -16.81 3.62
N ILE A 85 3.43 -15.96 4.64
CA ILE A 85 4.71 -15.39 5.07
C ILE A 85 4.91 -15.65 6.55
N THR A 86 6.03 -16.29 6.93
CA THR A 86 6.46 -16.39 8.33
C THR A 86 7.79 -15.68 8.52
N LEU A 87 7.85 -14.79 9.50
CA LEU A 87 9.05 -14.05 9.87
C LEU A 87 9.49 -14.39 11.30
N SER A 88 10.79 -14.54 11.50
CA SER A 88 11.40 -14.68 12.83
C SER A 88 11.51 -13.34 13.59
N SER A 89 11.36 -12.21 12.90
CA SER A 89 11.45 -10.87 13.47
C SER A 89 10.67 -9.85 12.63
N ALA A 90 10.07 -8.87 13.31
CA ALA A 90 9.36 -7.77 12.67
C ALA A 90 10.27 -6.85 11.85
N ASP A 91 11.59 -6.88 12.09
CA ASP A 91 12.60 -6.11 11.33
C ASP A 91 12.56 -6.38 9.83
N TYR A 92 12.04 -7.54 9.43
CA TYR A 92 11.95 -7.96 8.04
C TYR A 92 10.69 -7.44 7.33
N LEU A 93 9.66 -7.00 8.07
CA LEU A 93 8.49 -6.32 7.52
C LEU A 93 8.72 -4.81 7.50
N LYS A 94 8.95 -4.26 6.31
CA LYS A 94 9.39 -2.88 6.13
C LYS A 94 8.47 -2.11 5.18
N THR A 95 8.57 -0.79 5.20
CA THR A 95 7.95 0.09 4.20
C THR A 95 9.00 0.92 3.48
N ALA A 96 8.72 1.29 2.23
CA ALA A 96 9.59 2.17 1.44
C ALA A 96 8.75 3.15 0.61
N LEU A 97 9.22 4.40 0.54
CA LEU A 97 8.59 5.44 -0.29
C LEU A 97 9.22 5.44 -1.69
N ALA A 98 8.42 5.82 -2.68
CA ALA A 98 8.95 6.14 -4.01
C ALA A 98 10.05 7.21 -3.91
N GLN A 99 11.17 6.96 -4.56
CA GLN A 99 12.35 7.82 -4.64
C GLN A 99 12.90 8.21 -3.27
N ASP A 100 12.65 7.40 -2.24
CA ASP A 100 12.98 7.70 -0.84
C ASP A 100 12.48 9.06 -0.37
N THR A 101 11.32 9.47 -0.87
CA THR A 101 10.82 10.83 -0.66
C THR A 101 9.33 10.83 -0.34
N PHE A 102 8.99 11.45 0.79
CA PHE A 102 7.60 11.74 1.13
C PHE A 102 7.14 13.00 0.41
N GLY A 103 6.04 12.89 -0.34
CA GLY A 103 5.47 14.01 -1.07
C GLY A 103 4.27 13.63 -1.92
N THR A 104 3.76 14.62 -2.65
CA THR A 104 2.64 14.46 -3.60
C THR A 104 3.19 14.23 -5.01
N ASN A 105 2.56 13.34 -5.78
CA ASN A 105 2.97 12.99 -7.15
C ASN A 105 4.42 12.49 -7.27
N ILE A 106 4.96 11.89 -6.20
CA ILE A 106 6.23 11.16 -6.21
C ILE A 106 5.89 9.70 -6.28
N THR A 107 6.15 9.08 -7.44
CA THR A 107 5.74 7.71 -7.68
C THR A 107 6.79 6.92 -8.43
N GLU A 108 6.81 5.61 -8.18
CA GLU A 108 7.59 4.60 -8.89
C GLU A 108 6.76 3.30 -8.90
N THR A 109 7.04 2.38 -9.83
CA THR A 109 6.34 1.09 -9.80
C THR A 109 6.72 0.29 -8.57
N THR A 110 5.81 -0.55 -8.05
CA THR A 110 6.06 -1.44 -6.90
C THR A 110 7.34 -2.26 -7.13
N SER A 111 7.50 -2.82 -8.33
CA SER A 111 8.67 -3.58 -8.76
C SER A 111 9.97 -2.76 -8.75
N SER A 112 9.93 -1.48 -9.13
CA SER A 112 11.09 -0.59 -9.12
C SER A 112 11.51 -0.26 -7.70
N ILE A 113 10.55 0.07 -6.83
CA ILE A 113 10.83 0.35 -5.41
C ILE A 113 11.37 -0.92 -4.75
N ALA A 114 10.72 -2.08 -4.96
CA ALA A 114 11.14 -3.37 -4.42
C ALA A 114 12.56 -3.73 -4.84
N SER A 115 12.88 -3.56 -6.12
CA SER A 115 14.23 -3.84 -6.65
C SER A 115 15.27 -2.88 -6.04
N SER A 116 14.93 -1.60 -5.84
CA SER A 116 15.84 -0.63 -5.19
C SER A 116 16.15 -0.98 -3.73
N LYS A 117 15.26 -1.73 -3.08
CA LYS A 117 15.38 -2.19 -1.68
C LYS A 117 15.92 -3.61 -1.54
N ASN A 118 16.24 -4.28 -2.64
CA ASN A 118 16.59 -5.70 -2.65
C ASN A 118 15.51 -6.56 -1.94
N ALA A 119 14.24 -6.20 -2.12
CA ALA A 119 13.13 -6.91 -1.50
C ALA A 119 13.01 -8.34 -2.06
N ILE A 120 12.68 -9.29 -1.18
CA ILE A 120 12.34 -10.67 -1.57
C ILE A 120 10.89 -10.71 -2.04
N PHE A 121 10.01 -10.00 -1.32
CA PHE A 121 8.59 -9.88 -1.60
C PHE A 121 8.15 -8.43 -1.41
N ALA A 122 7.21 -7.94 -2.21
CA ALA A 122 6.60 -6.63 -2.00
C ALA A 122 5.18 -6.57 -2.54
N ILE A 123 4.38 -5.68 -1.94
CA ILE A 123 3.09 -5.22 -2.45
C ILE A 123 3.05 -3.70 -2.47
N ASN A 124 2.12 -3.13 -3.23
CA ASN A 124 1.81 -1.71 -3.11
C ASN A 124 1.38 -1.34 -1.67
N GLY A 125 1.61 -0.09 -1.29
CA GLY A 125 1.31 0.43 0.04
C GLY A 125 -0.01 1.22 0.11
N ASP A 126 0.10 2.41 0.68
CA ASP A 126 -1.02 3.34 0.92
C ASP A 126 -1.26 4.25 -0.30
N TYR A 127 -2.39 4.96 -0.30
CA TYR A 127 -2.71 6.00 -1.28
C TYR A 127 -2.29 7.41 -0.80
N TYR A 128 -1.29 7.49 0.08
CA TYR A 128 -1.00 8.72 0.82
C TYR A 128 -0.60 9.89 -0.10
N GLY A 129 0.10 9.62 -1.20
CA GLY A 129 0.67 10.65 -2.08
C GLY A 129 -0.38 11.43 -2.87
N ALA A 130 -1.60 10.92 -2.95
CA ALA A 130 -2.75 11.59 -3.55
C ALA A 130 -3.69 12.24 -2.51
N ASN A 131 -3.41 12.06 -1.22
CA ASN A 131 -4.21 12.56 -0.11
C ASN A 131 -3.49 13.68 0.66
N THR A 132 -4.26 14.57 1.29
CA THR A 132 -3.73 15.64 2.16
C THR A 132 -3.98 15.39 3.65
N SER A 133 -4.66 14.29 3.98
CA SER A 133 -5.04 13.86 5.33
C SER A 133 -4.93 12.34 5.45
N GLY A 134 -5.08 11.82 6.66
CA GLY A 134 -4.74 10.44 7.03
C GLY A 134 -3.35 10.38 7.64
N TYR A 135 -3.17 9.79 8.82
CA TYR A 135 -1.85 9.65 9.43
C TYR A 135 -0.90 8.84 8.53
N VAL A 136 0.35 9.29 8.43
CA VAL A 136 1.42 8.57 7.72
C VAL A 136 2.57 8.42 8.69
N ILE A 137 2.73 7.20 9.19
CA ILE A 137 3.87 6.78 10.00
C ILE A 137 4.58 5.71 9.18
N LYS A 138 5.89 5.86 8.95
CA LYS A 138 6.70 4.87 8.22
C LYS A 138 8.03 4.70 8.92
N ASN A 139 8.36 3.47 9.29
CA ASN A 139 9.57 3.08 10.01
C ASN A 139 9.84 3.97 11.25
N GLY A 140 8.80 4.23 12.06
CA GLY A 140 8.87 5.01 13.30
C GLY A 140 8.97 6.53 13.12
N VAL A 141 8.75 7.03 11.90
CA VAL A 141 8.77 8.47 11.60
C VAL A 141 7.38 8.95 11.19
N ILE A 142 6.88 10.00 11.83
CA ILE A 142 5.62 10.67 11.47
C ILE A 142 5.89 11.63 10.30
N TYR A 143 5.30 11.33 9.14
CA TYR A 143 5.34 12.18 7.95
C TYR A 143 4.09 13.06 7.81
N ARG A 144 2.96 12.59 8.32
CA ARG A 144 1.69 13.33 8.32
C ARG A 144 0.88 12.99 9.56
N SER A 145 0.33 14.02 10.20
CA SER A 145 -0.50 13.92 11.42
C SER A 145 -1.84 14.64 11.26
N THR A 146 -2.30 14.81 10.02
CA THR A 146 -3.57 15.46 9.71
C THR A 146 -4.67 14.41 9.65
N ASN A 147 -5.57 14.42 10.62
CA ASN A 147 -6.73 13.53 10.70
C ASN A 147 -7.65 13.67 9.45
N ARG A 148 -8.06 12.54 8.87
CA ARG A 148 -8.90 12.38 7.66
C ARG A 148 -10.39 12.56 7.94
N GLN A 149 -10.80 12.55 9.21
CA GLN A 149 -12.18 12.56 9.68
C GLN A 149 -12.98 11.40 9.07
N SER A 150 -12.36 10.22 9.04
CA SER A 150 -12.98 9.01 8.52
C SER A 150 -13.68 8.23 9.63
N ASP A 151 -14.81 7.63 9.28
CA ASP A 151 -15.50 6.65 10.13
C ASP A 151 -14.82 5.26 10.08
N TYR A 152 -13.87 5.04 9.17
CA TYR A 152 -13.12 3.80 9.07
C TYR A 152 -11.86 3.84 9.94
N ASP A 153 -11.55 2.69 10.52
CA ASP A 153 -10.27 2.49 11.18
C ASP A 153 -9.12 2.43 10.17
N ASP A 154 -7.97 2.88 10.63
CA ASP A 154 -6.68 2.80 9.97
C ASP A 154 -5.83 1.66 10.55
N LEU A 155 -4.87 1.16 9.79
CA LEU A 155 -3.97 0.09 10.25
C LEU A 155 -2.78 0.68 11.00
N ALA A 156 -2.49 0.12 12.16
CA ALA A 156 -1.23 0.27 12.88
C ALA A 156 -0.44 -1.04 12.85
N ILE A 157 0.84 -0.95 12.51
CA ILE A 157 1.82 -2.03 12.67
C ILE A 157 2.80 -1.62 13.76
N TYR A 158 2.84 -2.41 14.83
CA TYR A 158 3.71 -2.17 15.98
C TYR A 158 5.14 -2.66 15.72
N SER A 159 6.10 -2.19 16.52
CA SER A 159 7.51 -2.56 16.42
C SER A 159 7.78 -4.05 16.62
N ASP A 160 6.85 -4.77 17.27
CA ASP A 160 6.91 -6.22 17.43
C ASP A 160 6.28 -6.99 16.25
N GLY A 161 5.75 -6.28 15.25
CA GLY A 161 5.15 -6.86 14.04
C GLY A 161 3.66 -7.16 14.18
N SER A 162 3.06 -6.98 15.36
CA SER A 162 1.63 -7.14 15.57
C SER A 162 0.82 -6.06 14.86
N PHE A 163 -0.44 -6.38 14.52
CA PHE A 163 -1.37 -5.46 13.90
C PHE A 163 -2.38 -4.96 14.93
N GLY A 164 -2.74 -3.68 14.80
CA GLY A 164 -3.90 -3.11 15.46
C GLY A 164 -4.65 -2.18 14.52
N THR A 165 -5.88 -1.83 14.88
CA THR A 165 -6.68 -0.86 14.15
C THR A 165 -7.02 0.30 15.07
N PHE A 166 -7.11 1.51 14.52
CA PHE A 166 -7.42 2.70 15.30
C PHE A 166 -8.27 3.67 14.50
N ASN A 167 -9.13 4.42 15.19
CA ASN A 167 -9.80 5.58 14.61
C ASN A 167 -8.99 6.84 14.93
N GLU A 168 -8.75 7.70 13.93
CA GLU A 168 -7.99 8.94 14.12
C GLU A 168 -8.68 9.94 15.07
N SER A 169 -9.97 9.78 15.36
CA SER A 169 -10.71 10.60 16.34
C SER A 169 -10.38 10.26 17.80
N ASP A 170 -9.88 9.04 18.06
CA ASP A 170 -9.57 8.54 19.40
C ASP A 170 -8.08 8.68 19.76
N THR A 171 -7.22 9.00 18.78
CA THR A 171 -5.76 9.05 19.00
C THR A 171 -5.05 10.02 18.05
N THR A 172 -3.86 10.45 18.45
CA THR A 172 -2.94 11.25 17.64
C THR A 172 -1.80 10.41 17.06
N ALA A 173 -1.21 10.87 15.95
CA ALA A 173 -0.03 10.22 15.37
C ALA A 173 1.14 10.11 16.36
N GLN A 174 1.28 11.05 17.29
CA GLN A 174 2.33 10.99 18.32
C GLN A 174 2.03 9.92 19.38
N GLU A 175 0.78 9.81 19.84
CA GLU A 175 0.39 8.76 20.79
C GLU A 175 0.56 7.35 20.20
N LEU A 176 0.29 7.17 18.90
CA LEU A 176 0.58 5.93 18.19
C LEU A 176 2.08 5.62 18.17
N LEU A 177 2.92 6.60 17.84
CA LEU A 177 4.36 6.40 17.85
C LEU A 177 4.86 6.04 19.26
N ASP A 178 4.36 6.74 20.28
CA ASP A 178 4.72 6.50 21.68
C ASP A 178 4.22 5.14 22.19
N SER A 179 3.15 4.58 21.60
CA SER A 179 2.64 3.23 21.90
C SER A 179 3.37 2.12 21.14
N GLY A 180 4.37 2.46 20.32
CA GLY A 180 5.21 1.51 19.60
C GLY A 180 4.78 1.26 18.15
N VAL A 181 3.86 2.06 17.59
CA VAL A 181 3.51 1.98 16.17
C VAL A 181 4.67 2.49 15.32
N VAL A 182 5.15 1.63 14.42
CA VAL A 182 6.23 1.96 13.49
C VAL A 182 5.74 2.20 12.07
N ASN A 183 4.58 1.66 11.69
CA ASN A 183 3.93 1.98 10.42
C ASN A 183 2.43 2.20 10.61
N ALA A 184 1.88 3.20 9.93
CA ALA A 184 0.45 3.45 9.86
C ALA A 184 0.00 3.63 8.41
N PHE A 185 -1.19 3.10 8.08
CA PHE A 185 -1.79 3.16 6.75
C PHE A 185 -3.21 3.70 6.87
N ALA A 186 -3.50 4.79 6.15
CA ALA A 186 -4.75 5.51 6.23
C ALA A 186 -5.58 5.33 4.95
N PHE A 187 -5.92 4.08 4.65
CA PHE A 187 -6.69 3.69 3.47
C PHE A 187 -8.04 3.08 3.87
N GLY A 188 -8.03 1.79 4.25
CA GLY A 188 -9.14 1.09 4.85
C GLY A 188 -10.08 0.44 3.85
N PRO A 189 -11.07 -0.31 4.37
CA PRO A 189 -11.33 -0.51 5.80
C PRO A 189 -10.57 -1.72 6.38
N THR A 190 -10.70 -1.93 7.69
CA THR A 190 -10.44 -3.23 8.32
C THR A 190 -11.38 -4.28 7.74
N LEU A 191 -10.84 -5.39 7.27
CA LEU A 191 -11.60 -6.48 6.64
C LEU A 191 -11.99 -7.58 7.63
N VAL A 192 -11.06 -7.93 8.54
CA VAL A 192 -11.25 -8.95 9.56
C VAL A 192 -10.74 -8.39 10.88
N SER A 193 -11.51 -8.57 11.96
CA SER A 193 -11.17 -8.18 13.31
C SER A 193 -11.52 -9.32 14.27
N ASN A 194 -10.57 -9.75 15.10
CA ASN A 194 -10.72 -10.88 16.01
C ASN A 194 -11.20 -12.16 15.30
N GLY A 195 -10.70 -12.40 14.09
CA GLY A 195 -11.07 -13.54 13.23
C GLY A 195 -12.49 -13.47 12.67
N GLN A 196 -13.21 -12.37 12.84
CA GLN A 196 -14.55 -12.14 12.30
C GLN A 196 -14.50 -11.08 11.21
N ILE A 197 -15.30 -11.27 10.16
CA ILE A 197 -15.45 -10.28 9.09
C ILE A 197 -15.98 -8.96 9.70
N ALA A 198 -15.28 -7.87 9.41
CA ALA A 198 -15.54 -6.54 9.95
C ALA A 198 -16.23 -5.60 8.95
N VAL A 199 -16.43 -6.04 7.70
CA VAL A 199 -17.16 -5.32 6.67
C VAL A 199 -18.46 -6.04 6.33
N SER A 200 -19.53 -5.29 6.09
CA SER A 200 -20.74 -5.79 5.47
C SER A 200 -20.65 -5.76 3.95
N GLU A 201 -21.52 -6.51 3.27
CA GLU A 201 -21.75 -6.39 1.82
C GLU A 201 -22.12 -4.96 1.38
N SER A 202 -22.57 -4.11 2.32
CA SER A 202 -22.90 -2.71 2.07
C SER A 202 -21.80 -1.71 2.42
N GLU A 203 -20.75 -2.14 3.13
CA GLU A 203 -19.62 -1.29 3.51
C GLU A 203 -18.62 -1.19 2.36
N GLU A 204 -18.76 -0.08 1.67
CA GLU A 204 -18.17 0.20 0.38
C GLU A 204 -17.43 1.54 0.49
N VAL A 205 -16.09 1.53 0.42
CA VAL A 205 -15.32 2.77 0.46
C VAL A 205 -15.39 3.43 -0.93
N GLY A 206 -16.39 4.30 -1.16
CA GLY A 206 -16.47 5.16 -2.34
C GLY A 206 -16.75 4.44 -3.67
N GLN A 207 -16.01 4.78 -4.75
CA GLN A 207 -16.19 4.19 -6.11
C GLN A 207 -15.80 2.70 -6.22
N ALA A 208 -15.57 2.03 -5.09
CA ALA A 208 -15.12 0.66 -5.01
C ALA A 208 -16.27 -0.38 -5.02
N MET A 209 -17.51 0.05 -5.30
CA MET A 209 -18.72 -0.78 -5.46
C MET A 209 -18.68 -1.85 -6.54
N ALA A 210 -17.62 -1.86 -7.34
CA ALA A 210 -17.40 -2.88 -8.34
C ALA A 210 -16.38 -3.89 -7.83
N GLU A 211 -16.51 -5.11 -8.33
CA GLU A 211 -15.39 -6.03 -8.48
C GLU A 211 -14.17 -5.24 -9.00
N ASN A 212 -13.11 -5.22 -8.22
CA ASN A 212 -11.88 -4.49 -8.54
C ASN A 212 -10.66 -5.33 -8.16
N PRO A 213 -9.49 -5.06 -8.74
CA PRO A 213 -8.23 -5.51 -8.15
C PRO A 213 -8.14 -4.99 -6.71
N ARG A 214 -7.68 -5.84 -5.79
CA ARG A 214 -7.56 -5.53 -4.37
C ARG A 214 -6.21 -5.97 -3.85
N THR A 215 -5.73 -5.28 -2.83
CA THR A 215 -4.55 -5.66 -2.05
C THR A 215 -4.93 -5.65 -0.58
N ALA A 216 -4.72 -6.77 0.10
CA ALA A 216 -4.97 -6.90 1.53
C ALA A 216 -3.77 -7.54 2.22
N ILE A 217 -3.53 -7.13 3.47
CA ILE A 217 -2.54 -7.73 4.36
C ILE A 217 -3.20 -8.05 5.69
N GLY A 218 -2.80 -9.16 6.29
CA GLY A 218 -3.30 -9.57 7.59
C GLY A 218 -2.31 -10.43 8.35
N ILE A 219 -2.58 -10.61 9.62
CA ILE A 219 -1.78 -11.41 10.54
C ILE A 219 -2.64 -12.54 11.12
N ILE A 220 -2.02 -13.71 11.29
CA ILE A 220 -2.56 -14.84 12.04
C ILE A 220 -1.92 -14.78 13.42
N GLU A 221 -2.73 -14.69 14.48
CA GLU A 221 -2.22 -14.84 15.83
C GLU A 221 -1.84 -16.30 16.07
N THR A 222 -0.58 -16.52 16.49
CA THR A 222 -0.03 -17.83 16.76
C THR A 222 0.30 -17.95 18.26
N ASP A 223 0.06 -19.12 18.83
CA ASP A 223 0.35 -19.38 20.24
C ASP A 223 1.86 -19.37 20.57
N ASP A 224 2.70 -19.60 19.56
CA ASP A 224 4.16 -19.64 19.67
C ASP A 224 4.84 -18.28 19.47
N GLY A 225 4.07 -17.23 19.19
CA GLY A 225 4.56 -15.87 18.98
C GLY A 225 5.29 -15.66 17.64
N SER A 226 5.16 -16.60 16.69
CA SER A 226 5.67 -16.42 15.34
C SER A 226 4.89 -15.35 14.57
N LEU A 227 5.60 -14.56 13.76
CA LEU A 227 4.97 -13.53 12.93
C LEU A 227 4.50 -14.15 11.63
N HIS A 228 3.21 -14.52 11.58
CA HIS A 228 2.59 -15.17 10.43
C HIS A 228 1.65 -14.20 9.72
N TYR A 229 2.01 -13.77 8.52
CA TYR A 229 1.23 -12.86 7.69
C TYR A 229 0.65 -13.56 6.48
N ILE A 230 -0.55 -13.12 6.10
CA ILE A 230 -1.18 -13.46 4.83
C ILE A 230 -1.34 -12.18 4.04
N VAL A 231 -0.88 -12.19 2.80
CA VAL A 231 -1.11 -11.11 1.84
C VAL A 231 -1.89 -11.68 0.67
N ILE A 232 -2.97 -11.00 0.28
CA ILE A 232 -3.76 -11.37 -0.90
C ILE A 232 -3.80 -10.20 -1.87
N VAL A 233 -3.45 -10.48 -3.13
CA VAL A 233 -3.66 -9.56 -4.25
C VAL A 233 -4.60 -10.23 -5.25
N SER A 234 -5.69 -9.56 -5.62
CA SER A 234 -6.58 -10.04 -6.68
C SER A 234 -6.36 -9.27 -7.97
N ASP A 235 -6.38 -9.96 -9.10
CA ASP A 235 -6.53 -9.32 -10.40
C ASP A 235 -7.96 -8.79 -10.56
N GLY A 236 -8.20 -7.98 -11.60
CA GLY A 236 -9.52 -7.41 -11.84
C GLY A 236 -9.55 -6.49 -13.06
N ARG A 237 -10.77 -6.19 -13.53
CA ARG A 237 -11.05 -5.36 -14.72
C ARG A 237 -10.50 -5.94 -16.04
N THR A 238 -10.42 -7.26 -16.15
CA THR A 238 -10.17 -7.98 -17.40
C THR A 238 -11.32 -8.94 -17.71
N ASP A 239 -11.33 -9.53 -18.90
CA ASP A 239 -12.32 -10.55 -19.26
C ASP A 239 -12.14 -11.84 -18.42
N GLU A 240 -10.91 -12.12 -17.98
CA GLU A 240 -10.53 -13.28 -17.16
C GLU A 240 -10.74 -13.06 -15.67
N SER A 241 -10.66 -11.82 -15.19
CA SER A 241 -10.77 -11.48 -13.78
C SER A 241 -11.57 -10.19 -13.62
N ALA A 242 -12.76 -10.31 -13.05
CA ALA A 242 -13.60 -9.15 -12.80
C ALA A 242 -13.05 -8.32 -11.62
N GLY A 243 -12.55 -8.99 -10.59
CA GLY A 243 -12.08 -8.41 -9.34
C GLY A 243 -12.88 -8.91 -8.14
N LEU A 244 -12.53 -8.43 -6.95
CA LEU A 244 -13.22 -8.77 -5.71
C LEU A 244 -13.88 -7.55 -5.10
N THR A 245 -15.03 -7.77 -4.48
CA THR A 245 -15.60 -6.86 -3.48
C THR A 245 -14.75 -6.88 -2.21
N LEU A 246 -14.97 -5.89 -1.33
CA LEU A 246 -14.32 -5.88 -0.01
C LEU A 246 -14.78 -7.07 0.85
N TYR A 247 -16.05 -7.44 0.76
CA TYR A 247 -16.62 -8.55 1.50
C TYR A 247 -16.02 -9.90 1.06
N GLU A 248 -15.93 -10.16 -0.24
CA GLU A 248 -15.27 -11.39 -0.75
C GLU A 248 -13.78 -11.44 -0.38
N MET A 249 -13.09 -10.29 -0.39
CA MET A 249 -11.71 -10.23 0.10
C MET A 249 -11.64 -10.55 1.61
N ALA A 250 -12.58 -10.07 2.42
CA ALA A 250 -12.66 -10.39 3.84
C ALA A 250 -12.94 -11.89 4.09
N GLU A 251 -13.86 -12.49 3.32
CA GLU A 251 -14.12 -13.93 3.36
C GLU A 251 -12.88 -14.75 3.01
N LEU A 252 -12.14 -14.33 1.97
CA LEU A 252 -10.86 -14.97 1.62
C LEU A 252 -9.87 -14.86 2.78
N MET A 253 -9.59 -13.65 3.28
CA MET A 253 -8.67 -13.45 4.40
C MET A 253 -9.06 -14.29 5.63
N GLN A 254 -10.34 -14.33 5.99
CA GLN A 254 -10.85 -15.17 7.07
C GLN A 254 -10.64 -16.66 6.79
N SER A 255 -10.83 -17.12 5.54
CA SER A 255 -10.64 -18.52 5.16
C SER A 255 -9.19 -19.00 5.29
N TYR A 256 -8.22 -18.09 5.23
CA TYR A 256 -6.80 -18.34 5.51
C TYR A 256 -6.45 -18.26 7.00
N GLY A 257 -7.44 -18.06 7.89
CA GLY A 257 -7.25 -18.06 9.35
C GLY A 257 -6.75 -16.73 9.92
N VAL A 258 -6.77 -15.66 9.12
CA VAL A 258 -6.33 -14.33 9.56
C VAL A 258 -7.21 -13.81 10.70
N THR A 259 -6.58 -13.29 11.75
CA THR A 259 -7.28 -12.71 12.90
C THR A 259 -7.52 -11.21 12.74
N THR A 260 -6.56 -10.50 12.15
CA THR A 260 -6.68 -9.08 11.79
C THR A 260 -6.25 -8.86 10.35
N ALA A 261 -7.14 -8.35 9.51
CA ALA A 261 -6.90 -8.07 8.09
C ALA A 261 -7.28 -6.64 7.73
N TYR A 262 -6.51 -6.02 6.84
CA TYR A 262 -6.71 -4.64 6.40
C TYR A 262 -6.61 -4.50 4.88
N ASN A 263 -7.47 -3.67 4.32
CA ASN A 263 -7.46 -3.33 2.90
C ASN A 263 -6.51 -2.16 2.62
N LEU A 264 -5.55 -2.38 1.72
CA LEU A 264 -4.62 -1.36 1.23
C LEU A 264 -5.14 -0.71 -0.06
N ASP A 265 -4.33 0.19 -0.65
CA ASP A 265 -4.66 0.77 -1.95
C ASP A 265 -4.85 -0.35 -3.00
N GLY A 266 -5.84 -0.18 -3.87
CA GLY A 266 -6.28 -1.22 -4.79
C GLY A 266 -6.34 -0.74 -6.22
N GLY A 267 -7.19 -1.40 -7.02
CA GLY A 267 -7.38 -1.05 -8.42
C GLY A 267 -6.07 -1.12 -9.21
N GLY A 268 -5.70 -0.03 -9.87
CA GLY A 268 -4.50 -0.06 -10.71
C GLY A 268 -3.20 -0.16 -9.91
N SER A 269 -3.24 0.10 -8.60
CA SER A 269 -2.08 -0.02 -7.73
C SER A 269 -1.78 -1.46 -7.33
N SER A 270 -2.79 -2.36 -7.40
CA SER A 270 -2.67 -3.75 -6.93
C SER A 270 -1.58 -4.52 -7.67
N THR A 271 -0.47 -4.71 -6.97
CA THR A 271 0.71 -5.37 -7.52
C THR A 271 1.36 -6.22 -6.44
N MET A 272 1.64 -7.48 -6.78
CA MET A 272 2.48 -8.38 -6.01
C MET A 272 3.80 -8.59 -6.75
N TYR A 273 4.91 -8.36 -6.05
CA TYR A 273 6.25 -8.63 -6.51
C TYR A 273 6.86 -9.74 -5.66
N PHE A 274 7.52 -10.69 -6.30
CA PHE A 274 8.28 -11.72 -5.63
C PHE A 274 9.52 -12.09 -6.46
N ASN A 275 10.68 -12.08 -5.81
CA ASN A 275 11.96 -12.53 -6.34
C ASN A 275 12.27 -12.01 -7.78
N GLY A 276 12.21 -10.69 -7.98
CA GLY A 276 12.53 -10.07 -9.26
C GLY A 276 11.38 -10.01 -10.27
N LYS A 277 10.19 -10.53 -9.94
CA LYS A 277 9.07 -10.65 -10.88
C LYS A 277 7.79 -10.06 -10.30
N VAL A 278 7.00 -9.41 -11.15
CA VAL A 278 5.58 -9.14 -10.86
C VAL A 278 4.81 -10.45 -11.07
N ILE A 279 3.98 -10.81 -10.09
CA ILE A 279 3.30 -12.11 -10.03
C ILE A 279 1.90 -12.04 -10.64
N ASN A 280 1.17 -10.96 -10.38
CA ASN A 280 -0.20 -10.77 -10.84
C ASN A 280 -0.24 -10.02 -12.19
N ASN A 281 -1.44 -9.66 -12.68
CA ASN A 281 -1.64 -8.85 -13.88
C ASN A 281 -2.23 -7.46 -13.52
N PRO A 282 -1.40 -6.50 -13.08
CA PRO A 282 -1.89 -5.18 -12.69
C PRO A 282 -2.61 -4.48 -13.83
N THR A 283 -3.74 -3.82 -13.53
CA THR A 283 -4.53 -3.09 -14.54
C THR A 283 -4.49 -1.57 -14.34
N THR A 284 -3.68 -0.89 -15.16
CA THR A 284 -3.59 0.58 -15.19
C THR A 284 -4.67 1.18 -16.10
N SER A 285 -5.11 2.40 -15.74
CA SER A 285 -6.14 3.17 -16.47
C SER A 285 -7.46 2.42 -16.72
N GLY A 286 -7.76 1.41 -15.91
CA GLY A 286 -9.02 0.68 -15.92
C GLY A 286 -8.96 -0.69 -16.58
N ASN A 287 -8.15 -0.93 -17.60
CA ASN A 287 -8.13 -2.23 -18.31
C ASN A 287 -6.84 -2.53 -19.09
N THR A 288 -5.80 -1.70 -18.96
CA THR A 288 -4.52 -1.96 -19.62
C THR A 288 -3.63 -2.75 -18.68
N ILE A 289 -3.17 -3.93 -19.09
CA ILE A 289 -2.26 -4.76 -18.28
C ILE A 289 -0.89 -4.09 -18.25
N GLU A 290 -0.65 -3.35 -17.18
CA GLU A 290 0.55 -2.58 -16.92
C GLU A 290 0.58 -2.18 -15.45
N GLU A 291 1.76 -2.27 -14.83
CA GLU A 291 1.98 -1.84 -13.45
C GLU A 291 1.87 -0.31 -13.30
N ARG A 292 1.08 0.13 -12.31
CA ARG A 292 0.96 1.56 -11.97
C ARG A 292 2.10 2.01 -11.07
N ALA A 293 2.55 3.24 -11.25
CA ALA A 293 3.42 3.90 -10.28
C ALA A 293 2.65 4.28 -9.00
N VAL A 294 3.18 3.85 -7.84
CA VAL A 294 2.61 4.05 -6.50
C VAL A 294 3.51 4.92 -5.64
N SER A 295 3.01 5.40 -4.49
CA SER A 295 3.75 6.33 -3.61
C SER A 295 4.62 5.60 -2.56
N ASP A 296 4.27 4.37 -2.21
CA ASP A 296 5.01 3.49 -1.30
C ASP A 296 4.67 2.01 -1.53
N ILE A 297 5.46 1.15 -0.89
CA ILE A 297 5.29 -0.29 -0.83
C ILE A 297 5.38 -0.79 0.62
N VAL A 298 4.81 -1.97 0.85
CA VAL A 298 5.15 -2.85 1.97
C VAL A 298 6.00 -3.99 1.42
N TYR A 299 7.11 -4.33 2.07
CA TYR A 299 8.02 -5.35 1.57
C TYR A 299 8.66 -6.20 2.67
N ILE A 300 9.09 -7.39 2.27
CA ILE A 300 9.89 -8.31 3.07
C ILE A 300 11.32 -8.34 2.54
N GLY A 301 12.28 -8.13 3.43
CA GLY A 301 13.70 -8.16 3.11
C GLY A 301 14.60 -7.87 4.31
N TYR A 302 15.91 -7.98 4.10
CA TYR A 302 16.95 -7.76 5.11
C TYR A 302 17.27 -6.28 5.30
#